data_AF-A0A0T8LEZ7-F1
#
_entry.id   AF-A0A0T8LEZ7-F1
#
_cell.length_a   1.000
_cell.length_b   1.000
_cell.length_c   1.000
_cell.angle_alpha   90.00
_cell.angle_beta   90.00
_cell.angle_gamma   90.00
#
_symmetry.space_group_name_H-M   'P 1'
#
loop_
_entity.id
_entity.type
_entity.pdbx_description
1 polymer ?
#
loop_
_entity_poly.entity_id
_entity_poly.type
_entity_poly.pdbx_seq_one_letter_code
_entity_poly.pdbx_strand_id
1 'polypeptide(L)' 'MDYNAVIPELLVSNIEQSRSFYCGLLGFRIEYQRPEENFLLKSVN' A
#
# COMPACT_ATOMS: atom_id res chain seq x y z
N MET A 1 1.10 -6.88 15.28
CA MET A 1 0.50 -5.95 14.32
C MET A 1 -0.98 -5.88 14.66
N ASP A 2 -1.47 -4.71 15.04
CA ASP A 2 -2.90 -4.48 15.24
C ASP A 2 -3.45 -3.94 13.91
N TYR A 3 -4.16 -4.79 13.17
CA TYR A 3 -4.69 -4.44 11.86
C TYR A 3 -6.18 -4.14 11.96
N ASN A 4 -6.65 -3.22 11.13
CA ASN A 4 -8.08 -3.00 10.96
C ASN A 4 -8.77 -4.33 10.60
N ALA A 5 -9.96 -4.55 11.15
CA ALA A 5 -10.77 -5.74 10.86
C ALA A 5 -11.10 -5.91 9.37
N VAL A 6 -11.03 -4.83 8.59
CA VAL A 6 -11.21 -4.81 7.15
C VAL A 6 -10.10 -3.99 6.51
N ILE A 7 -9.44 -4.58 5.50
CA ILE A 7 -8.42 -3.93 4.68
C ILE A 7 -8.88 -4.01 3.22
N PRO A 8 -9.04 -2.87 2.52
CA PRO A 8 -9.39 -2.90 1.11
C PRO A 8 -8.18 -3.31 0.26
N GLU A 9 -8.41 -4.21 -0.69
CA GLU A 9 -7.45 -4.55 -1.74
C GLU A 9 -7.84 -3.82 -3.03
N LEU A 10 -6.91 -3.05 -3.59
CA LEU A 10 -7.14 -2.20 -4.75
C LEU A 10 -6.24 -2.64 -5.90
N LEU A 11 -6.83 -3.10 -7.00
CA LEU A 11 -6.11 -3.27 -8.25
C LEU A 11 -5.81 -1.89 -8.85
N VAL A 12 -4.55 -1.66 -9.19
CA VAL A 12 -4.08 -0.38 -9.73
C VAL A 12 -3.44 -0.59 -11.09
N SER A 13 -3.54 0.41 -11.96
CA SER A 13 -2.96 0.37 -13.30
C SER A 13 -1.43 0.55 -13.31
N ASN A 14 -0.88 1.21 -12.28
CA ASN A 14 0.56 1.40 -12.11
C ASN A 14 0.92 1.43 -10.62
N ILE A 15 1.75 0.48 -10.18
CA ILE A 15 2.09 0.29 -8.77
C ILE A 15 2.96 1.43 -8.24
N GLU A 16 3.89 1.95 -9.04
CA GLU A 16 4.81 3.02 -8.64
C GLU A 16 4.12 4.38 -8.53
N GLN A 17 3.21 4.71 -9.45
CA GLN A 17 2.39 5.93 -9.34
C GLN A 17 1.50 5.85 -8.09
N SER A 18 0.90 4.68 -7.85
CA SER A 18 0.07 4.46 -6.66
C SER A 18 0.91 4.56 -5.39
N ARG A 19 2.12 3.99 -5.37
CA ARG A 19 3.07 4.13 -4.26
C ARG A 19 3.40 5.59 -3.98
N SER A 20 3.72 6.37 -5.02
CA SER A 20 4.03 7.80 -4.88
C SER A 20 2.85 8.59 -4.32
N PHE A 21 1.63 8.29 -4.77
CA PHE A 21 0.41 8.91 -4.24
C PHE A 21 0.18 8.55 -2.76
N TYR A 22 0.09 7.25 -2.43
CA TYR A 22 -0.23 6.82 -1.07
C TYR A 22 0.89 7.16 -0.08
N CYS A 23 2.16 6.92 -0.41
CA CYS A 23 3.26 7.15 0.52
C CYS A 23 3.81 8.58 0.48
N GLY A 24 3.87 9.19 -0.70
CA GLY A 24 4.43 10.53 -0.86
C GLY A 24 3.43 11.64 -0.54
N LEU A 25 2.21 11.55 -1.07
CA LEU A 25 1.19 12.59 -0.86
C LEU A 25 0.35 12.33 0.39
N LEU A 26 -0.12 11.09 0.59
CA LEU A 26 -1.02 10.76 1.70
C LEU A 26 -0.30 10.27 2.97
N GLY A 27 1.02 10.08 2.93
CA GLY A 27 1.84 9.72 4.10
C GLY A 27 1.70 8.29 4.59
N PHE A 28 1.16 7.37 3.79
CA PHE A 28 1.10 5.94 4.13
C PHE A 28 2.50 5.33 4.22
N ARG A 29 2.66 4.34 5.09
CA ARG A 29 3.89 3.55 5.21
C ARG A 29 3.70 2.18 4.57
N ILE A 30 4.80 1.62 4.08
CA ILE A 30 4.82 0.27 3.52
C ILE A 30 5.21 -0.67 4.65
N GLU A 31 4.28 -1.54 5.02
CA GLU A 31 4.51 -2.55 6.07
C GLU A 31 5.15 -3.80 5.50
N TYR A 32 4.77 -4.15 4.26
CA TYR A 32 5.19 -5.37 3.60
C TYR A 32 5.01 -5.25 2.07
N GLN A 33 5.90 -5.91 1.31
CA GLN A 33 5.88 -5.90 -0.15
C GLN A 33 6.23 -7.28 -0.71
N ARG A 34 5.62 -7.64 -1.85
CA ARG A 34 6.01 -8.78 -2.71
C ARG A 34 6.30 -8.24 -4.12
N PRO A 35 7.57 -7.89 -4.42
CA PRO A 35 7.93 -7.27 -5.69
C PRO A 35 7.58 -8.13 -6.93
N GLU A 36 7.78 -9.45 -6.83
CA GLU A 36 7.47 -10.41 -7.89
C GLU A 36 5.98 -10.46 -8.26
N GLU A 37 5.10 -10.03 -7.36
CA GLU A 37 3.65 -9.98 -7.54
C GLU A 37 3.12 -8.55 -7.76
N ASN A 38 3.98 -7.53 -7.74
CA ASN A 38 3.58 -6.11 -7.73
C ASN A 38 2.60 -5.76 -6.59
N PHE A 39 2.82 -6.32 -5.39
CA PHE A 39 1.94 -6.14 -4.24
C PHE A 39 2.57 -5.28 -3.13
N LEU A 40 1.79 -4.36 -2.56
CA LEU A 40 2.16 -3.49 -1.44
C LEU A 40 1.06 -3.44 -0.37
N LEU A 41 1.37 -3.89 0.84
CA LEU A 41 0.54 -3.63 2.03
C LEU A 41 0.94 -2.30 2.67
N LYS A 42 -0.04 -1.43 2.90
CA LYS A 42 0.17 -0.07 3.39
C LYS A 42 -0.71 0.23 4.60
N SER A 43 -0.22 1.07 5.50
CA SER A 43 -0.91 1.54 6.70
C SER A 43 -0.86 3.07 6.80
N VAL A 44 -1.83 3.65 7.50
CA VAL A 44 -1.74 5.01 8.05
C VAL A 44 -1.81 4.85 9.57
N ASN A 45 -0.78 5.37 10.25
CA ASN A 45 -0.39 5.16 11.65
C ASN A 45 0.55 3.98 11.90
#